data_AF-U4TBU9-F1
#
_entry.id   AF-U4TBU9-F1
#
_cell.length_a   1.000
_cell.length_b   1.000
_cell.length_c   1.000
_cell.angle_alpha   90.00
_cell.angle_beta   90.00
_cell.angle_gamma   90.00
#
_symmetry.space_group_name_H-M   'P 1'
#
loop_
_entity.id
_entity.type
_entity.pdbx_description
1 polymer ?
#
loop_
_entity_poly.entity_id
_entity_poly.type
_entity_poly.pdbx_seq_one_letter_code
_entity_poly.pdbx_strand_id
1 'polypeptide(L)'
;MHCFLPFVLNDVLFRVAYMPDQFKYWRGVNAIRSGELGLIEALIGGDKGNNVEQASAFFAAMPFPTPVSPISLGFYNTFIYIILFFILYAKNVFTKFSLWFYLLFPSMALYSALTLRETLILFFMIMAVVYARESKIFRSILCMVPLTLIKIQNFYIVGPIVLLYFVFDVAKKGMGLTKALSIGVIGLVSLLASAPIALPIINKYRVSMFMEDGGDAKNIELISGVGDFVLQGLTSGFYFLSKPLPWEATSPLQFIQSFENLIVLVILFLITRQAWIKSPDRLAFWLLFLALSMSVYGLVVANYGTAVRYRYAFIVMYVLFLCADCNIKKLFPKKGAVA
;
A
#
# COMPACT_ATOMS: atom_id res chain seq x y z
N MET A 1 -19.35 -12.02 3.89
CA MET A 1 -18.16 -12.23 4.73
C MET A 1 -17.56 -10.90 5.18
N HIS A 2 -17.02 -10.08 4.28
CA HIS A 2 -16.37 -8.80 4.64
C HIS A 2 -17.23 -7.85 5.49
N CYS A 3 -18.54 -7.77 5.24
CA CYS A 3 -19.46 -6.96 6.05
C CYS A 3 -19.53 -7.35 7.53
N PHE A 4 -19.18 -8.59 7.90
CA PHE A 4 -19.20 -9.03 9.30
C PHE A 4 -17.84 -8.84 10.01
N LEU A 5 -16.77 -8.56 9.26
CA LEU A 5 -15.43 -8.46 9.81
C LEU A 5 -15.26 -7.34 10.85
N PRO A 6 -15.89 -6.15 10.72
CA PRO A 6 -15.78 -5.13 11.77
C PRO A 6 -16.20 -5.62 13.16
N PHE A 7 -17.20 -6.50 13.25
CA PHE A 7 -17.64 -7.11 14.51
C PHE A 7 -16.71 -8.22 15.01
N VAL A 8 -16.11 -9.00 14.12
CA VAL A 8 -15.27 -10.15 14.48
C VAL A 8 -13.86 -9.70 14.86
N LEU A 9 -13.35 -8.64 14.23
CA LEU A 9 -11.97 -8.20 14.45
C LEU A 9 -11.84 -7.32 15.69
N ASN A 10 -12.80 -6.41 15.92
CA ASN A 10 -12.77 -5.49 17.04
C ASN A 10 -13.44 -6.12 18.27
N ASP A 11 -12.68 -6.26 19.36
CA ASP A 11 -13.07 -6.77 20.67
C ASP A 11 -13.47 -8.25 20.73
N VAL A 12 -13.43 -8.97 19.60
CA VAL A 12 -13.56 -10.44 19.55
C VAL A 12 -12.20 -11.10 19.24
N LEU A 13 -11.58 -10.80 18.08
CA LEU A 13 -10.25 -11.33 17.74
C LEU A 13 -9.13 -10.63 18.53
N PHE A 14 -9.19 -9.31 18.63
CA PHE A 14 -8.30 -8.51 19.47
C PHE A 14 -8.98 -7.25 19.98
N ARG A 15 -8.55 -6.76 21.15
CA ARG A 15 -9.06 -5.51 21.72
C ARG A 15 -8.73 -4.34 20.80
N VAL A 16 -9.65 -3.38 20.64
CA VAL A 16 -9.39 -2.17 19.81
C VAL A 16 -8.12 -1.44 20.23
N ALA A 17 -7.78 -1.46 21.53
CA ALA A 17 -6.57 -0.89 22.10
C ALA A 17 -5.25 -1.48 21.56
N TYR A 18 -5.28 -2.68 20.94
CA TYR A 18 -4.11 -3.26 20.26
C TYR A 18 -3.63 -2.37 19.11
N MET A 19 -4.54 -1.65 18.44
CA MET A 19 -4.22 -0.64 17.43
C MET A 19 -4.79 0.72 17.86
N PRO A 20 -4.11 1.45 18.77
CA PRO A 20 -4.66 2.63 19.42
C PRO A 20 -5.00 3.77 18.45
N ASP A 21 -4.39 3.78 17.26
CA ASP A 21 -4.72 4.71 16.18
C ASP A 21 -6.20 4.69 15.80
N GLN A 22 -6.89 3.54 15.96
CA GLN A 22 -8.33 3.44 15.69
C GLN A 22 -9.14 4.47 16.49
N PHE A 23 -8.78 4.71 17.75
CA PHE A 23 -9.42 5.72 18.57
C PHE A 23 -9.12 7.14 18.10
N LYS A 24 -7.92 7.39 17.54
CA LYS A 24 -7.54 8.72 17.04
C LYS A 24 -8.41 9.10 15.84
N TYR A 25 -8.58 8.21 14.87
CA TYR A 25 -9.46 8.45 13.73
C TYR A 25 -10.93 8.59 14.15
N TRP A 26 -11.40 7.75 15.07
CA TRP A 26 -12.77 7.85 15.60
C TRP A 26 -13.06 9.17 16.28
N ARG A 27 -12.16 9.64 17.16
CA ARG A 27 -12.29 10.95 17.80
C ARG A 27 -12.22 12.09 16.77
N GLY A 28 -11.31 11.99 15.80
CA GLY A 28 -11.17 12.99 14.74
C GLY A 28 -12.46 13.15 13.91
N VAL A 29 -13.09 12.05 13.51
CA VAL A 29 -14.37 12.10 12.78
C VAL A 29 -15.48 12.73 13.62
N ASN A 30 -15.55 12.37 14.91
CA ASN A 30 -16.58 12.91 15.79
C ASN A 30 -16.39 14.40 16.09
N ALA A 31 -15.16 14.86 16.31
CA ALA A 31 -14.85 16.28 16.50
C ALA A 31 -15.23 17.12 15.28
N ILE A 32 -15.00 16.61 14.07
CA ILE A 32 -15.38 17.31 12.83
C ILE A 32 -16.91 17.37 12.68
N ARG A 33 -17.61 16.29 13.02
CA ARG A 33 -19.07 16.21 12.88
C ARG A 33 -19.84 16.91 14.00
N SER A 34 -19.27 17.02 15.19
CA SER A 34 -19.83 17.81 16.29
C SER A 34 -19.62 19.31 16.10
N GLY A 35 -18.75 19.72 15.16
CA GLY A 35 -18.40 21.12 14.91
C GLY A 35 -17.29 21.65 15.81
N GLU A 36 -16.65 20.79 16.62
CA GLU A 36 -15.47 21.15 17.42
C GLU A 36 -14.24 21.45 16.55
N LEU A 37 -14.14 20.80 15.38
CA LEU A 37 -13.08 21.02 14.41
C LEU A 37 -13.69 21.33 13.03
N GLY A 38 -13.24 22.39 12.37
CA GLY A 38 -13.71 22.72 11.03
C GLY A 38 -13.28 21.67 9.99
N LEU A 39 -14.16 21.31 9.05
CA LEU A 39 -13.82 20.36 7.97
C LEU A 39 -12.61 20.82 7.14
N ILE A 40 -12.59 22.11 6.78
CA ILE A 40 -11.51 22.71 5.98
C ILE A 40 -10.21 22.76 6.80
N GLU A 41 -10.31 23.11 8.08
CA GLU A 41 -9.18 23.12 9.01
C GLU A 41 -8.54 21.74 9.14
N ALA A 42 -9.37 20.69 9.30
CA ALA A 42 -8.93 19.31 9.34
C ALA A 42 -8.28 18.84 8.02
N LEU A 43 -8.78 19.31 6.86
CA LEU A 43 -8.20 18.99 5.55
C LEU A 43 -6.85 19.66 5.31
N ILE A 44 -6.69 20.91 5.75
CA ILE A 44 -5.43 21.66 5.63
C ILE A 44 -4.41 21.17 6.69
N GLY A 45 -4.90 20.53 7.76
CA GLY A 45 -4.07 19.84 8.76
C GLY A 45 -3.73 20.67 9.99
N GLY A 46 -4.42 21.81 10.21
CA GLY A 46 -4.21 22.72 11.34
C GLY A 46 -2.75 23.14 11.59
N ASP A 47 -2.47 23.71 12.77
CA ASP A 47 -1.12 24.13 13.19
C ASP A 47 -0.14 22.97 13.42
N LYS A 48 -0.60 21.70 13.37
CA LYS A 48 0.20 20.51 13.71
C LYS A 48 0.37 19.48 12.59
N GLY A 49 -0.09 19.77 11.37
CA GLY A 49 0.13 18.91 10.20
C GLY A 49 -0.26 17.45 10.43
N ASN A 50 -1.45 17.21 10.98
CA ASN A 50 -1.83 15.88 11.45
C ASN A 50 -2.54 15.08 10.36
N ASN A 51 -1.77 14.22 9.70
CA ASN A 51 -2.19 13.14 8.81
C ASN A 51 -3.47 12.36 9.25
N VAL A 52 -3.71 12.25 10.56
CA VAL A 52 -4.90 11.59 11.12
C VAL A 52 -6.15 12.44 10.91
N GLU A 53 -6.07 13.76 11.13
CA GLU A 53 -7.18 14.70 10.97
C GLU A 53 -7.60 14.80 9.50
N GLN A 54 -6.64 14.85 8.59
CA GLN A 54 -6.91 14.89 7.15
C GLN A 54 -7.69 13.65 6.70
N ALA A 55 -7.26 12.45 7.10
CA ALA A 55 -8.00 11.22 6.82
C ALA A 55 -9.38 11.20 7.53
N SER A 56 -9.46 11.74 8.74
CA SER A 56 -10.73 11.87 9.47
C SER A 56 -11.71 12.80 8.76
N ALA A 57 -11.23 13.86 8.09
CA ALA A 57 -12.06 14.74 7.29
C ALA A 57 -12.69 14.01 6.09
N PHE A 58 -11.92 13.14 5.41
CA PHE A 58 -12.47 12.29 4.35
C PHE A 58 -13.55 11.33 4.86
N PHE A 59 -13.35 10.71 6.02
CA PHE A 59 -14.38 9.87 6.64
C PHE A 59 -15.60 10.67 7.11
N ALA A 60 -15.37 11.86 7.68
CA ALA A 60 -16.43 12.74 8.16
C ALA A 60 -17.34 13.21 7.02
N ALA A 61 -16.78 13.48 5.84
CA ALA A 61 -17.49 13.88 4.63
C ALA A 61 -18.38 12.78 4.01
N MET A 62 -18.22 11.52 4.41
CA MET A 62 -19.09 10.43 3.92
C MET A 62 -20.52 10.62 4.45
N PRO A 63 -21.56 10.38 3.63
CA PRO A 63 -22.96 10.59 4.00
C PRO A 63 -23.49 9.44 4.87
N PHE A 64 -22.85 9.20 6.01
CA PHE A 64 -23.19 8.16 6.98
C PHE A 64 -23.52 8.76 8.35
N PRO A 65 -24.35 8.09 9.17
CA PRO A 65 -24.64 8.51 10.55
C PRO A 65 -23.36 8.63 11.40
N THR A 66 -23.30 9.56 12.34
CA THR A 66 -22.12 9.75 13.23
C THR A 66 -21.69 8.45 13.91
N PRO A 67 -20.40 8.06 13.84
CA PRO A 67 -19.94 6.79 14.36
C PRO A 67 -19.92 6.80 15.90
N VAL A 68 -20.77 5.96 16.49
CA VAL A 68 -20.85 5.79 17.96
C VAL A 68 -19.66 5.04 18.55
N SER A 69 -18.95 4.25 17.75
CA SER A 69 -17.80 3.46 18.19
C SER A 69 -16.77 3.30 17.06
N PRO A 70 -15.53 2.86 17.37
CA PRO A 70 -14.54 2.49 16.35
C PRO A 70 -15.06 1.45 15.34
N ILE A 71 -15.88 0.50 15.81
CA ILE A 71 -16.52 -0.53 14.97
C ILE A 71 -17.36 0.12 13.85
N SER A 72 -18.09 1.20 14.15
CA SER A 72 -18.89 1.94 13.18
C SER A 72 -18.03 2.50 12.03
N LEU A 73 -16.80 2.96 12.30
CA LEU A 73 -15.87 3.37 11.24
C LEU A 73 -15.23 2.19 10.50
N GLY A 74 -15.12 1.02 11.14
CA GLY A 74 -14.79 -0.23 10.42
C GLY A 74 -15.79 -0.53 9.30
N PHE A 75 -17.08 -0.22 9.51
CA PHE A 75 -18.10 -0.31 8.46
C PHE A 75 -17.90 0.71 7.33
N TYR A 76 -17.39 1.91 7.62
CA TYR A 76 -17.10 2.90 6.58
C TYR A 76 -16.02 2.37 5.64
N ASN A 77 -14.93 1.85 6.19
CA ASN A 77 -13.87 1.24 5.38
C ASN A 77 -14.37 0.02 4.61
N THR A 78 -15.22 -0.81 5.22
CA THR A 78 -15.81 -1.96 4.53
C THR A 78 -16.68 -1.51 3.36
N PHE A 79 -17.41 -0.41 3.51
CA PHE A 79 -18.19 0.18 2.43
C PHE A 79 -17.30 0.70 1.29
N ILE A 80 -16.22 1.42 1.60
CA ILE A 80 -15.22 1.86 0.60
C ILE A 80 -14.64 0.66 -0.16
N TYR A 81 -14.33 -0.42 0.55
CA TYR A 81 -13.86 -1.67 -0.04
C TYR A 81 -14.90 -2.29 -1.00
N ILE A 82 -16.18 -2.31 -0.62
CA ILE A 82 -17.27 -2.82 -1.47
C ILE A 82 -17.44 -1.95 -2.72
N ILE A 83 -17.42 -0.63 -2.58
CA ILE A 83 -17.45 0.29 -3.73
C ILE A 83 -16.28 -0.03 -4.67
N LEU A 84 -15.07 -0.15 -4.12
CA LEU A 84 -13.88 -0.45 -4.89
C LEU A 84 -14.01 -1.78 -5.65
N PHE A 85 -14.55 -2.81 -5.00
CA PHE A 85 -14.85 -4.09 -5.63
C PHE A 85 -15.77 -3.92 -6.85
N PHE A 86 -16.90 -3.23 -6.70
CA PHE A 86 -17.84 -3.02 -7.81
C PHE A 86 -17.25 -2.18 -8.93
N ILE A 87 -16.44 -1.16 -8.62
CA ILE A 87 -15.71 -0.39 -9.63
C ILE A 87 -14.76 -1.32 -10.40
N LEU A 88 -13.92 -2.09 -9.71
CA LEU A 88 -12.95 -2.98 -10.35
C LEU A 88 -13.63 -4.06 -11.21
N TYR A 89 -14.80 -4.55 -10.76
CA TYR A 89 -15.62 -5.48 -11.51
C TYR A 89 -16.19 -4.84 -12.78
N ALA A 90 -16.84 -3.68 -12.67
CA ALA A 90 -17.40 -2.94 -13.81
C ALA A 90 -16.33 -2.52 -14.83
N LYS A 91 -15.11 -2.28 -14.35
CA LYS A 91 -13.94 -1.91 -15.17
C LYS A 91 -13.19 -3.10 -15.76
N ASN A 92 -13.66 -4.34 -15.57
CA ASN A 92 -13.02 -5.56 -16.04
C ASN A 92 -11.54 -5.67 -15.63
N VAL A 93 -11.18 -5.14 -14.45
CA VAL A 93 -9.81 -5.27 -13.91
C VAL A 93 -9.61 -6.67 -13.32
N PHE A 94 -10.66 -7.26 -12.79
CA PHE A 94 -10.58 -8.59 -12.21
C PHE A 94 -10.38 -9.68 -13.27
N THR A 95 -9.37 -10.50 -13.04
CA THR A 95 -9.26 -11.84 -13.61
C THR A 95 -9.88 -12.85 -12.64
N LYS A 96 -10.14 -14.08 -13.09
CA LYS A 96 -10.63 -15.14 -12.19
C LYS A 96 -9.71 -15.31 -10.97
N PHE A 97 -8.39 -15.27 -11.16
CA PHE A 97 -7.45 -15.39 -10.05
C PHE A 97 -7.43 -14.15 -9.15
N SER A 98 -7.26 -12.96 -9.74
CA SER A 98 -7.13 -11.72 -8.96
C SER A 98 -8.40 -11.35 -8.19
N LEU A 99 -9.58 -11.79 -8.66
CA LEU A 99 -10.84 -11.68 -7.92
C LEU A 99 -10.79 -12.48 -6.61
N TRP A 100 -10.39 -13.75 -6.67
CA TRP A 100 -10.30 -14.58 -5.46
C TRP A 100 -9.20 -14.09 -4.52
N PHE A 101 -8.06 -13.66 -5.05
CA PHE A 101 -7.02 -13.03 -4.24
C PHE A 101 -7.55 -11.81 -3.50
N TYR A 102 -8.24 -10.89 -4.19
CA TYR A 102 -8.79 -9.68 -3.60
C TYR A 102 -9.81 -9.95 -2.47
N LEU A 103 -10.61 -11.01 -2.62
CA LEU A 103 -11.62 -11.39 -1.64
C LEU A 103 -11.07 -12.20 -0.45
N LEU A 104 -10.00 -12.97 -0.65
CA LEU A 104 -9.51 -13.93 0.35
C LEU A 104 -8.18 -13.51 1.00
N PHE A 105 -7.52 -12.46 0.50
CA PHE A 105 -6.24 -12.01 1.05
C PHE A 105 -6.43 -11.50 2.49
N PRO A 106 -5.86 -12.15 3.52
CA PRO A 106 -6.20 -11.86 4.91
C PRO A 106 -5.86 -10.44 5.36
N SER A 107 -4.70 -9.90 4.96
CA SER A 107 -4.32 -8.51 5.25
C SER A 107 -5.32 -7.51 4.66
N MET A 108 -5.81 -7.76 3.45
CA MET A 108 -6.83 -6.92 2.82
C MET A 108 -8.14 -6.94 3.62
N ALA A 109 -8.55 -8.13 4.07
CA ALA A 109 -9.75 -8.33 4.89
C ALA A 109 -9.62 -7.67 6.28
N LEU A 110 -8.43 -7.76 6.89
CA LEU A 110 -8.12 -7.14 8.17
C LEU A 110 -8.21 -5.62 8.07
N TYR A 111 -7.42 -5.01 7.18
CA TYR A 111 -7.33 -3.54 7.13
C TYR A 111 -8.57 -2.87 6.52
N SER A 112 -9.40 -3.57 5.74
CA SER A 112 -10.69 -3.03 5.26
C SER A 112 -11.78 -2.96 6.34
N ALA A 113 -11.59 -3.63 7.47
CA ALA A 113 -12.57 -3.72 8.53
C ALA A 113 -12.18 -2.99 9.83
N LEU A 114 -10.98 -2.40 9.87
CA LEU A 114 -10.48 -1.56 10.96
C LEU A 114 -10.75 -0.07 10.69
N THR A 115 -10.64 0.78 11.72
CA THR A 115 -10.90 2.23 11.65
C THR A 115 -9.76 3.06 11.02
N LEU A 116 -8.79 2.40 10.37
CA LEU A 116 -7.55 3.06 9.93
C LEU A 116 -7.69 3.67 8.52
N ARG A 117 -6.82 4.61 8.16
CA ARG A 117 -6.84 5.30 6.84
C ARG A 117 -6.42 4.43 5.63
N GLU A 118 -5.96 3.21 5.86
CA GLU A 118 -5.31 2.38 4.84
C GLU A 118 -6.25 2.01 3.69
N THR A 119 -7.53 1.75 3.97
CA THR A 119 -8.51 1.44 2.93
C THR A 119 -8.75 2.63 2.02
N LEU A 120 -8.78 3.84 2.59
CA LEU A 120 -8.91 5.09 1.85
C LEU A 120 -7.69 5.34 0.94
N ILE A 121 -6.48 5.11 1.47
CA ILE A 121 -5.25 5.20 0.68
C ILE A 121 -5.28 4.19 -0.47
N LEU A 122 -5.60 2.92 -0.19
CA LEU A 122 -5.70 1.88 -1.20
C LEU A 122 -6.71 2.24 -2.30
N PHE A 123 -7.88 2.76 -1.91
CA PHE A 123 -8.91 3.20 -2.83
C PHE A 123 -8.34 4.22 -3.83
N PHE A 124 -7.72 5.30 -3.36
CA PHE A 124 -7.18 6.34 -4.23
C PHE A 124 -6.02 5.84 -5.10
N MET A 125 -5.12 5.02 -4.55
CA MET A 125 -4.02 4.43 -5.34
C MET A 125 -4.53 3.53 -6.48
N ILE A 126 -5.50 2.66 -6.20
CA ILE A 126 -6.09 1.80 -7.23
C ILE A 126 -6.84 2.63 -8.26
N MET A 127 -7.64 3.62 -7.84
CA MET A 127 -8.40 4.46 -8.76
C MET A 127 -7.48 5.28 -9.68
N ALA A 128 -6.36 5.80 -9.16
CA ALA A 128 -5.36 6.48 -9.97
C ALA A 128 -4.84 5.57 -11.09
N VAL A 129 -4.43 4.34 -10.75
CA VAL A 129 -3.93 3.39 -11.75
C VAL A 129 -5.04 2.94 -12.71
N VAL A 130 -6.28 2.70 -12.24
CA VAL A 130 -7.42 2.35 -13.12
C VAL A 130 -7.63 3.44 -14.18
N TYR A 131 -7.64 4.72 -13.79
CA TYR A 131 -7.78 5.80 -14.76
C TYR A 131 -6.54 5.97 -15.65
N ALA A 132 -5.34 5.65 -15.16
CA ALA A 132 -4.14 5.57 -15.99
C ALA A 132 -4.26 4.50 -17.09
N ARG A 133 -4.80 3.32 -16.75
CA ARG A 133 -5.10 2.23 -17.71
C ARG A 133 -6.11 2.64 -18.78
N GLU A 134 -7.07 3.48 -18.42
CA GLU A 134 -8.06 4.06 -19.36
C GLU A 134 -7.54 5.28 -20.14
N SER A 135 -6.26 5.65 -19.99
CA SER A 135 -5.67 6.86 -20.58
C SER A 135 -6.35 8.18 -20.14
N LYS A 136 -7.00 8.21 -18.97
CA LYS A 136 -7.72 9.38 -18.44
C LYS A 136 -6.85 10.16 -17.44
N ILE A 137 -5.91 10.94 -17.97
CA ILE A 137 -4.90 11.70 -17.20
C ILE A 137 -5.54 12.57 -16.10
N PHE A 138 -6.52 13.40 -16.44
CA PHE A 138 -7.16 14.31 -15.48
C PHE A 138 -7.80 13.56 -14.30
N ARG A 139 -8.53 12.46 -14.56
CA ARG A 139 -9.16 11.65 -13.50
C ARG A 139 -8.13 10.92 -12.65
N SER A 140 -7.04 10.47 -13.27
CA SER A 140 -5.92 9.85 -12.55
C SER A 140 -5.26 10.85 -11.60
N ILE A 141 -4.97 12.08 -12.06
CA ILE A 141 -4.37 13.13 -11.23
C ILE A 141 -5.33 13.52 -10.09
N LEU A 142 -6.63 13.65 -10.38
CA LEU A 142 -7.63 13.95 -9.35
C LEU A 142 -7.64 12.90 -8.23
N CYS A 143 -7.45 11.61 -8.55
CA CYS A 143 -7.33 10.55 -7.55
C CYS A 143 -6.01 10.59 -6.76
N MET A 144 -4.97 11.24 -7.29
CA MET A 144 -3.69 11.40 -6.59
C MET A 144 -3.71 12.55 -5.59
N VAL A 145 -4.59 13.56 -5.76
CA VAL A 145 -4.67 14.72 -4.84
C VAL A 145 -4.97 14.30 -3.40
N PRO A 146 -5.94 13.42 -3.10
CA PRO A 146 -6.15 12.96 -1.73
C PRO A 146 -4.91 12.28 -1.11
N LEU A 147 -4.07 11.62 -1.92
CA LEU A 147 -2.85 10.98 -1.44
C LEU A 147 -1.81 11.98 -0.94
N THR A 148 -1.74 13.20 -1.49
CA THR A 148 -0.79 14.22 -0.99
C THR A 148 -1.13 14.65 0.42
N LEU A 149 -2.43 14.68 0.74
CA LEU A 149 -2.94 14.99 2.08
C LEU A 149 -2.75 13.77 2.99
N ILE A 150 -3.44 12.66 2.70
CA ILE A 150 -3.53 11.56 3.68
C ILE A 150 -2.24 10.76 3.81
N LYS A 151 -1.38 10.68 2.78
CA LYS A 151 -0.11 9.92 2.84
C LYS A 151 0.84 10.27 1.69
N ILE A 152 1.59 11.35 1.87
CA ILE A 152 2.49 11.89 0.83
C ILE A 152 3.52 10.85 0.31
N GLN A 153 3.96 9.90 1.14
CA GLN A 153 4.86 8.83 0.71
C GLN A 153 4.24 7.96 -0.40
N ASN A 154 2.94 7.65 -0.29
CA ASN A 154 2.24 6.87 -1.32
C ASN A 154 2.04 7.67 -2.61
N PHE A 155 1.88 9.00 -2.50
CA PHE A 155 1.88 9.87 -3.66
C PHE A 155 3.22 9.79 -4.42
N TYR A 156 4.36 9.86 -3.71
CA TYR A 156 5.69 9.76 -4.34
C TYR A 156 6.00 8.39 -4.93
N ILE A 157 5.36 7.32 -4.44
CA ILE A 157 5.52 5.98 -5.02
C ILE A 157 4.61 5.80 -6.25
N VAL A 158 3.32 6.12 -6.13
CA VAL A 158 2.33 5.89 -7.20
C VAL A 158 2.43 6.94 -8.31
N GLY A 159 2.83 8.17 -8.00
CA GLY A 159 2.92 9.29 -8.94
C GLY A 159 3.85 9.02 -10.12
N PRO A 160 5.14 8.68 -9.88
CA PRO A 160 6.07 8.29 -10.95
C PRO A 160 5.56 7.12 -11.76
N ILE A 161 4.89 6.16 -11.12
CA ILE A 161 4.37 4.95 -11.79
C ILE A 161 3.22 5.30 -12.72
N VAL A 162 2.29 6.14 -12.29
CA VAL A 162 1.22 6.69 -13.13
C VAL A 162 1.80 7.52 -14.28
N LEU A 163 2.81 8.36 -14.01
CA LEU A 163 3.49 9.15 -15.05
C LEU A 163 4.12 8.24 -16.11
N LEU A 164 4.90 7.23 -15.69
CA LEU A 164 5.51 6.25 -16.58
C LEU A 164 4.45 5.45 -17.35
N TYR A 165 3.31 5.14 -16.71
CA TYR A 165 2.20 4.46 -17.36
C TYR A 165 1.69 5.24 -18.59
N PHE A 166 1.57 6.58 -18.47
CA PHE A 166 1.18 7.45 -19.58
C PHE A 166 2.28 7.65 -20.61
N VAL A 167 3.51 7.97 -20.17
CA VAL A 167 4.65 8.26 -21.06
C VAL A 167 4.97 7.07 -21.98
N PHE A 168 4.91 5.85 -21.43
CA PHE A 168 5.24 4.64 -22.18
C PHE A 168 4.02 3.89 -22.75
N ASP A 169 2.81 4.41 -22.53
CA ASP A 169 1.55 3.77 -22.94
C ASP A 169 1.52 2.27 -22.59
N VAL A 170 1.83 1.99 -21.32
CA VAL A 170 2.09 0.62 -20.82
C VAL A 170 0.88 -0.29 -21.05
N ALA A 171 -0.34 0.25 -21.03
CA ALA A 171 -1.57 -0.49 -21.34
C ALA A 171 -1.53 -1.17 -22.71
N LYS A 172 -1.05 -0.45 -23.73
CA LYS A 172 -1.07 -0.92 -25.12
C LYS A 172 0.25 -1.57 -25.51
N LYS A 173 1.36 -0.86 -25.30
CA LYS A 173 2.69 -1.23 -25.80
C LYS A 173 3.53 -2.03 -24.81
N GLY A 174 3.20 -1.99 -23.52
CA GLY A 174 4.09 -2.48 -22.46
C GLY A 174 5.36 -1.64 -22.33
N MET A 175 6.27 -2.08 -21.45
CA MET A 175 7.56 -1.44 -21.25
C MET A 175 8.68 -2.48 -21.41
N GLY A 176 9.32 -2.49 -22.58
CA GLY A 176 10.44 -3.41 -22.82
C GLY A 176 11.46 -3.42 -21.69
N LEU A 177 12.02 -4.58 -21.39
CA LEU A 177 12.94 -4.78 -20.25
C LEU A 177 14.11 -3.78 -20.25
N THR A 178 14.63 -3.44 -21.43
CA THR A 178 15.69 -2.43 -21.59
C THR A 178 15.28 -1.06 -21.08
N LYS A 179 14.07 -0.58 -21.41
CA LYS A 179 13.54 0.71 -20.93
C LYS A 179 13.33 0.69 -19.43
N ALA A 180 12.77 -0.39 -18.90
CA ALA A 180 12.57 -0.55 -17.46
C ALA A 180 13.91 -0.54 -16.70
N LEU A 181 14.93 -1.23 -17.22
CA LEU A 181 16.28 -1.21 -16.67
C LEU A 181 16.91 0.18 -16.77
N SER A 182 16.78 0.88 -17.89
CA SER A 182 17.27 2.26 -18.03
C SER A 182 16.62 3.20 -17.01
N ILE A 183 15.31 3.10 -16.79
CA ILE A 183 14.60 3.88 -15.76
C ILE A 183 15.10 3.52 -14.36
N GLY A 184 15.31 2.23 -14.09
CA GLY A 184 15.88 1.76 -12.82
C GLY A 184 17.29 2.32 -12.58
N VAL A 185 18.15 2.34 -13.59
CA VAL A 185 19.50 2.93 -13.53
C VAL A 185 19.43 4.44 -13.31
N ILE A 186 18.57 5.16 -14.05
CA ILE A 186 18.37 6.60 -13.86
C ILE A 186 17.87 6.90 -12.44
N GLY A 187 16.94 6.09 -11.93
CA GLY A 187 16.44 6.18 -10.57
C GLY A 187 17.55 5.96 -9.54
N LEU A 188 18.39 4.94 -9.73
CA LEU A 188 19.54 4.66 -8.86
C LEU A 188 20.57 5.80 -8.89
N VAL A 189 20.91 6.33 -10.07
CA VAL A 189 21.83 7.47 -10.22
C VAL A 189 21.26 8.72 -9.54
N SER A 190 19.96 8.96 -9.69
CA SER A 190 19.27 10.07 -9.04
C SER A 190 19.25 9.92 -7.51
N LEU A 191 19.09 8.69 -7.02
CA LEU A 191 19.17 8.36 -5.59
C LEU A 191 20.59 8.56 -5.05
N LEU A 192 21.62 8.15 -5.81
CA LEU A 192 23.02 8.41 -5.49
C LEU A 192 23.34 9.91 -5.43
N ALA A 193 22.89 10.68 -6.42
CA ALA A 193 23.11 12.12 -6.48
C ALA A 193 22.38 12.87 -5.35
N SER A 194 21.19 12.42 -4.97
CA SER A 194 20.39 13.02 -3.89
C SER A 194 20.77 12.51 -2.49
N ALA A 195 21.59 11.47 -2.38
CA ALA A 195 21.95 10.84 -1.10
C ALA A 195 22.47 11.83 -0.03
N PRO A 196 23.33 12.82 -0.33
CA PRO A 196 23.81 13.76 0.70
C PRO A 196 22.68 14.57 1.37
N ILE A 197 21.60 14.85 0.62
CA ILE A 197 20.43 15.59 1.11
C ILE A 197 19.40 14.64 1.71
N ALA A 198 19.20 13.47 1.09
CA ALA A 198 18.21 12.49 1.51
C ALA A 198 18.60 11.77 2.81
N LEU A 199 19.89 11.50 3.02
CA LEU A 199 20.40 10.72 4.15
C LEU A 199 20.00 11.27 5.52
N PRO A 200 20.21 12.57 5.84
CA PRO A 200 19.78 13.14 7.12
C PRO A 200 18.26 13.02 7.33
N ILE A 201 17.49 13.22 6.27
CA ILE A 201 16.02 13.18 6.31
C ILE A 201 15.55 11.74 6.58
N ILE A 202 16.14 10.76 5.90
CA ILE A 202 15.80 9.34 6.05
C ILE A 202 16.19 8.84 7.44
N ASN A 203 17.38 9.17 7.92
CA ASN A 203 17.81 8.84 9.28
C ASN A 203 16.88 9.45 10.34
N LYS A 204 16.43 10.70 10.15
CA LYS A 204 15.42 11.31 11.02
C LYS A 204 14.13 10.48 11.05
N TYR A 205 13.59 10.11 9.89
CA TYR A 205 12.36 9.30 9.83
C TYR A 205 12.54 7.90 10.43
N ARG A 206 13.70 7.27 10.23
CA ARG A 206 14.03 5.96 10.83
C ARG A 206 14.03 6.03 12.35
N VAL A 207 14.71 7.03 12.92
CA VAL A 207 14.74 7.25 14.37
C VAL A 207 13.34 7.52 14.91
N SER A 208 12.58 8.42 14.27
CA SER A 208 11.22 8.73 14.70
C SER A 208 10.31 7.50 14.69
N MET A 209 10.33 6.68 13.63
CA MET A 209 9.54 5.45 13.60
C MET A 209 9.99 4.45 14.68
N PHE A 210 11.29 4.28 14.89
CA PHE A 210 11.80 3.36 15.91
C PHE A 210 11.39 3.79 17.32
N MET A 211 11.39 5.09 17.60
CA MET A 211 10.91 5.63 18.88
C MET A 211 9.40 5.47 19.06
N GLU A 212 8.61 5.69 18.00
CA GLU A 212 7.15 5.46 18.02
C GLU A 212 6.81 4.00 18.32
N ASP A 213 7.65 3.07 17.87
CA ASP A 213 7.53 1.64 18.11
C ASP A 213 8.05 1.18 19.49
N GLY A 214 8.50 2.12 20.34
CA GLY A 214 8.97 1.85 21.71
C GLY A 214 10.47 1.57 21.84
N GLY A 215 11.25 1.78 20.78
CA GLY A 215 12.71 1.66 20.79
C GLY A 215 13.42 2.93 21.27
N ASP A 216 14.67 2.78 21.73
CA ASP A 216 15.54 3.92 22.07
C ASP A 216 16.26 4.45 20.81
N ALA A 217 16.24 5.76 20.59
CA ALA A 217 16.95 6.43 19.50
C ALA A 217 18.44 6.08 19.42
N LYS A 218 19.07 5.64 20.52
CA LYS A 218 20.48 5.24 20.55
C LYS A 218 20.74 3.85 19.99
N ASN A 219 19.72 3.00 19.90
CA ASN A 219 19.86 1.60 19.49
C ASN A 219 19.63 1.38 17.99
N ILE A 220 19.34 2.43 17.22
CA ILE A 220 19.17 2.33 15.77
C ILE A 220 20.46 2.68 15.04
N GLU A 221 20.95 1.75 14.23
CA GLU A 221 22.07 1.98 13.33
C GLU A 221 21.66 2.97 12.22
N LEU A 222 22.35 4.11 12.17
CA LEU A 222 22.14 5.15 11.18
C LEU A 222 22.87 4.81 9.89
N ILE A 223 22.28 5.17 8.75
CA ILE A 223 22.94 5.02 7.46
C ILE A 223 24.10 6.00 7.40
N SER A 224 25.32 5.48 7.34
CA SER A 224 26.53 6.28 7.24
C SER A 224 27.12 6.18 5.83
N GLY A 225 26.77 7.15 4.99
CA GLY A 225 27.36 7.32 3.67
C GLY A 225 26.53 6.75 2.50
N VAL A 226 26.95 7.11 1.29
CA VAL A 226 26.21 6.85 0.05
C VAL A 226 26.21 5.36 -0.32
N GLY A 227 27.31 4.65 -0.07
CA GLY A 227 27.41 3.21 -0.35
C GLY A 227 26.46 2.38 0.51
N ASP A 228 26.45 2.66 1.82
CA ASP A 228 25.55 2.03 2.79
C ASP A 228 24.08 2.34 2.45
N PHE A 229 23.78 3.57 2.05
CA PHE A 229 22.45 3.96 1.60
C PHE A 229 21.91 3.13 0.44
N VAL A 230 22.75 2.89 -0.58
CA VAL A 230 22.34 2.07 -1.74
C VAL A 230 22.23 0.61 -1.36
N LEU A 231 23.21 0.07 -0.63
CA LEU A 231 23.20 -1.33 -0.21
C LEU A 231 21.96 -1.62 0.62
N GLN A 232 21.68 -0.76 1.61
CA GLN A 232 20.50 -0.91 2.45
C GLN A 232 19.21 -0.66 1.67
N GLY A 233 19.17 0.27 0.71
CA GLY A 233 18.00 0.48 -0.15
C GLY A 233 17.63 -0.74 -1.00
N LEU A 234 18.64 -1.44 -1.52
CA LEU A 234 18.45 -2.66 -2.31
C LEU A 234 18.09 -3.86 -1.44
N THR A 235 18.80 -4.10 -0.33
CA THR A 235 18.56 -5.25 0.55
C THR A 235 17.27 -5.11 1.36
N SER A 236 16.98 -3.89 1.85
CA SER A 236 15.78 -3.62 2.65
C SER A 236 14.49 -3.83 1.86
N GLY A 237 14.48 -3.64 0.54
CA GLY A 237 13.29 -3.91 -0.28
C GLY A 237 12.90 -5.40 -0.26
N PHE A 238 13.87 -6.31 -0.46
CA PHE A 238 13.62 -7.75 -0.38
C PHE A 238 13.23 -8.20 1.02
N TYR A 239 13.91 -7.69 2.05
CA TYR A 239 13.57 -8.00 3.43
C TYR A 239 12.18 -7.45 3.81
N PHE A 240 11.83 -6.24 3.38
CA PHE A 240 10.52 -5.64 3.60
C PHE A 240 9.41 -6.45 2.93
N LEU A 241 9.66 -7.01 1.74
CA LEU A 241 8.72 -7.92 1.07
C LEU A 241 8.53 -9.25 1.85
N SER A 242 9.53 -9.69 2.62
CA SER A 242 9.55 -11.01 3.27
C SER A 242 9.29 -11.03 4.78
N LYS A 243 9.38 -9.88 5.48
CA LYS A 243 9.15 -9.81 6.92
C LYS A 243 7.65 -9.73 7.32
N PRO A 244 7.24 -10.18 8.51
CA PRO A 244 8.01 -10.97 9.45
C PRO A 244 8.20 -12.40 8.94
N LEU A 245 9.38 -12.97 9.18
CA LEU A 245 9.63 -14.39 8.98
C LEU A 245 9.14 -15.19 10.20
N PRO A 246 8.81 -16.48 10.08
CA PRO A 246 8.24 -17.24 11.20
C PRO A 246 9.09 -17.26 12.47
N TRP A 247 10.40 -17.16 12.34
CA TRP A 247 11.36 -17.11 13.44
C TRP A 247 11.54 -15.70 14.05
N GLU A 248 11.02 -14.66 13.43
CA GLU A 248 11.07 -13.27 13.91
C GLU A 248 9.81 -12.90 14.70
N ALA A 249 8.79 -13.75 14.68
CA ALA A 249 7.51 -13.49 15.31
C ALA A 249 7.61 -13.55 16.84
N THR A 250 7.31 -12.43 17.51
CA THR A 250 7.28 -12.34 18.98
C THR A 250 5.86 -12.45 19.55
N SER A 251 4.83 -12.37 18.72
CA SER A 251 3.43 -12.47 19.13
C SER A 251 2.62 -13.45 18.25
N PRO A 252 1.50 -14.02 18.75
CA PRO A 252 0.66 -14.93 17.97
C PRO A 252 0.14 -14.30 16.67
N LEU A 253 -0.18 -12.99 16.69
CA LEU A 253 -0.63 -12.28 15.51
C LEU A 253 0.50 -12.11 14.48
N GLN A 254 1.72 -11.82 14.92
CA GLN A 254 2.89 -11.79 14.03
C GLN A 254 3.19 -13.17 13.43
N PHE A 255 2.97 -14.25 14.21
CA PHE A 255 3.16 -15.60 13.71
C PHE A 255 2.17 -15.93 12.58
N ILE A 256 0.88 -15.61 12.76
CA ILE A 256 -0.13 -15.76 11.69
C ILE A 256 0.25 -14.92 10.46
N GLN A 257 0.68 -13.67 10.67
CA GLN A 257 1.14 -12.79 9.60
C GLN A 257 2.35 -13.34 8.84
N SER A 258 3.28 -14.03 9.53
CA SER A 258 4.44 -14.63 8.88
C SER A 258 4.04 -15.77 7.91
N PHE A 259 3.07 -16.61 8.31
CA PHE A 259 2.53 -17.66 7.44
C PHE A 259 1.77 -17.09 6.26
N GLU A 260 0.93 -16.08 6.49
CA GLU A 260 0.29 -15.34 5.42
C GLU A 260 1.33 -14.80 4.43
N ASN A 261 2.44 -14.25 4.94
CA ASN A 261 3.46 -13.69 4.08
C ASN A 261 4.17 -14.74 3.22
N LEU A 262 4.47 -15.92 3.77
CA LEU A 262 5.03 -17.03 3.00
C LEU A 262 4.10 -17.43 1.84
N ILE A 263 2.79 -17.53 2.11
CA ILE A 263 1.79 -17.83 1.08
C ILE A 263 1.79 -16.75 -0.01
N VAL A 264 1.83 -15.47 0.40
CA VAL A 264 1.86 -14.34 -0.54
C VAL A 264 3.13 -14.36 -1.38
N LEU A 265 4.31 -14.63 -0.81
CA LEU A 265 5.56 -14.74 -1.57
C LEU A 265 5.48 -15.85 -2.63
N VAL A 266 4.90 -17.01 -2.27
CA VAL A 266 4.66 -18.10 -3.24
C VAL A 266 3.71 -17.64 -4.34
N ILE A 267 2.61 -16.96 -4.00
CA ILE A 267 1.65 -16.42 -4.99
C ILE A 267 2.35 -15.43 -5.92
N LEU A 268 3.12 -14.47 -5.37
CA LEU A 268 3.87 -13.48 -6.14
C LEU A 268 4.83 -14.17 -7.11
N PHE A 269 5.63 -15.12 -6.62
CA PHE A 269 6.54 -15.89 -7.48
C PHE A 269 5.80 -16.60 -8.63
N LEU A 270 4.68 -17.26 -8.36
CA LEU A 270 3.92 -17.99 -9.37
C LEU A 270 3.31 -17.07 -10.43
N ILE A 271 2.70 -15.94 -10.04
CA ILE A 271 2.13 -14.99 -11.01
C ILE A 271 3.22 -14.26 -11.80
N THR A 272 4.35 -13.93 -11.17
CA THR A 272 5.51 -13.33 -11.84
C THR A 272 6.09 -14.28 -12.87
N ARG A 273 6.25 -15.57 -12.53
CA ARG A 273 6.70 -16.60 -13.48
C ARG A 273 5.76 -16.72 -14.67
N GLN A 274 4.44 -16.70 -14.43
CA GLN A 274 3.49 -16.78 -15.53
C GLN A 274 3.46 -15.51 -16.40
N ALA A 275 3.60 -14.33 -15.79
CA ALA A 275 3.72 -13.07 -16.49
C ALA A 275 4.99 -13.02 -17.35
N TRP A 276 6.10 -13.60 -16.89
CA TRP A 276 7.35 -13.67 -17.63
C TRP A 276 7.19 -14.44 -18.95
N ILE A 277 6.46 -15.55 -18.93
CA ILE A 277 6.19 -16.36 -20.11
C ILE A 277 5.23 -15.64 -21.07
N LYS A 278 4.19 -14.98 -20.55
CA LYS A 278 3.14 -14.37 -21.39
C LYS A 278 3.46 -13.00 -21.94
N SER A 279 4.06 -12.13 -21.13
CA SER A 279 4.19 -10.69 -21.42
C SER A 279 5.34 -10.08 -20.60
N PRO A 280 6.60 -10.43 -20.91
CA PRO A 280 7.76 -9.95 -20.16
C PRO A 280 7.86 -8.42 -20.13
N ASP A 281 7.44 -7.74 -21.21
CA ASP A 281 7.45 -6.26 -21.29
C ASP A 281 6.44 -5.61 -20.33
N ARG A 282 5.29 -6.24 -20.07
CA ARG A 282 4.33 -5.73 -19.08
C ARG A 282 4.80 -6.05 -17.67
N LEU A 283 5.42 -7.22 -17.49
CA LEU A 283 5.98 -7.63 -16.22
C LEU A 283 7.12 -6.69 -15.76
N ALA A 284 8.01 -6.27 -16.65
CA ALA A 284 9.14 -5.41 -16.29
C ALA A 284 8.69 -4.11 -15.61
N PHE A 285 7.62 -3.49 -16.10
CA PHE A 285 7.00 -2.32 -15.47
C PHE A 285 6.50 -2.62 -14.04
N TRP A 286 5.77 -3.72 -13.86
CA TRP A 286 5.23 -4.08 -12.55
C TRP A 286 6.32 -4.51 -11.56
N LEU A 287 7.41 -5.11 -12.02
CA LEU A 287 8.59 -5.39 -11.19
C LEU A 287 9.29 -4.11 -10.75
N LEU A 288 9.40 -3.11 -11.62
CA LEU A 288 9.91 -1.79 -11.26
C LEU A 288 9.03 -1.12 -10.19
N PHE A 289 7.71 -1.19 -10.34
CA PHE A 289 6.75 -0.74 -9.32
C PHE A 289 6.97 -1.44 -7.97
N LEU A 290 7.08 -2.76 -7.98
CA LEU A 290 7.26 -3.54 -6.76
C LEU A 290 8.61 -3.21 -6.10
N ALA A 291 9.69 -3.16 -6.86
CA ALA A 291 11.01 -2.79 -6.36
C ALA A 291 11.02 -1.40 -5.72
N LEU A 292 10.49 -0.38 -6.42
CA LEU A 292 10.41 0.99 -5.93
C LEU A 292 9.62 1.07 -4.61
N SER A 293 8.43 0.49 -4.58
CA SER A 293 7.55 0.54 -3.40
C SER A 293 8.14 -0.18 -2.19
N MET A 294 8.77 -1.34 -2.39
CA MET A 294 9.39 -2.10 -1.31
C MET A 294 10.66 -1.41 -0.78
N SER A 295 11.50 -0.84 -1.65
CA SER A 295 12.73 -0.15 -1.22
C SER A 295 12.44 1.13 -0.42
N VAL A 296 11.47 1.96 -0.84
CA VAL A 296 11.14 3.21 -0.12
C VAL A 296 10.69 2.91 1.31
N TYR A 297 9.83 1.91 1.50
CA TYR A 297 9.38 1.53 2.83
C TYR A 297 10.35 0.67 3.62
N GLY A 298 11.13 -0.18 2.94
CA GLY A 298 12.16 -1.01 3.56
C GLY A 298 13.22 -0.19 4.27
N LEU A 299 13.57 0.98 3.74
CA LEU A 299 14.56 1.88 4.33
C LEU A 299 14.11 2.51 5.66
N VAL A 300 12.80 2.70 5.87
CA VAL A 300 12.29 3.53 6.97
C VAL A 300 11.57 2.71 8.04
N VAL A 301 10.86 1.64 7.64
CA VAL A 301 9.95 0.93 8.54
C VAL A 301 10.68 -0.22 9.23
N ALA A 302 10.85 -0.11 10.56
CA ALA A 302 11.40 -1.18 11.38
C ALA A 302 10.34 -2.21 11.78
N ASN A 303 9.21 -1.75 12.36
CA ASN A 303 8.16 -2.60 12.95
C ASN A 303 7.46 -3.53 11.96
N TYR A 304 7.26 -4.78 12.38
CA TYR A 304 6.63 -5.83 11.57
C TYR A 304 5.16 -5.56 11.26
N GLY A 305 4.37 -5.12 12.24
CA GLY A 305 2.97 -4.76 12.04
C GLY A 305 2.80 -3.58 11.08
N THR A 306 3.63 -2.54 11.23
CA THR A 306 3.65 -1.40 10.30
C THR A 306 4.09 -1.81 8.89
N ALA A 307 5.06 -2.73 8.78
CA ALA A 307 5.51 -3.23 7.51
C ALA A 307 4.41 -3.98 6.76
N VAL A 308 3.72 -4.93 7.42
CA VAL A 308 2.57 -5.64 6.82
C VAL A 308 1.48 -4.66 6.41
N ARG A 309 1.15 -3.69 7.28
CA ARG A 309 0.17 -2.61 7.04
C ARG A 309 0.49 -1.76 5.83
N TYR A 310 1.76 -1.43 5.58
CA TYR A 310 2.13 -0.57 4.45
C TYR A 310 2.34 -1.38 3.16
N ARG A 311 2.79 -2.63 3.28
CA ARG A 311 3.07 -3.51 2.15
C ARG A 311 1.81 -4.02 1.45
N TYR A 312 0.77 -4.38 2.20
CA TYR A 312 -0.38 -5.10 1.62
C TYR A 312 -1.03 -4.35 0.46
N ALA A 313 -1.09 -3.02 0.54
CA ALA A 313 -1.72 -2.19 -0.48
C ALA A 313 -0.96 -2.27 -1.82
N PHE A 314 0.37 -2.28 -1.79
CA PHE A 314 1.21 -2.46 -2.98
C PHE A 314 1.15 -3.88 -3.52
N ILE A 315 1.07 -4.90 -2.65
CA ILE A 315 0.85 -6.29 -3.06
C ILE A 315 -0.48 -6.43 -3.81
N VAL A 316 -1.57 -5.89 -3.26
CA VAL A 316 -2.89 -5.93 -3.90
C VAL A 316 -2.84 -5.26 -5.27
N MET A 317 -2.24 -4.06 -5.37
CA MET A 317 -2.06 -3.39 -6.65
C MET A 317 -1.26 -4.24 -7.64
N TYR A 318 -0.11 -4.78 -7.22
CA TYR A 318 0.73 -5.63 -8.06
C TYR A 318 -0.07 -6.83 -8.59
N VAL A 319 -0.75 -7.57 -7.72
CA VAL A 319 -1.53 -8.75 -8.12
C VAL A 319 -2.68 -8.37 -9.05
N LEU A 320 -3.44 -7.31 -8.73
CA LEU A 320 -4.57 -6.88 -9.56
C LEU A 320 -4.13 -6.51 -10.96
N PHE A 321 -3.17 -5.60 -11.08
CA PHE A 321 -2.83 -5.01 -12.36
C PHE A 321 -1.87 -5.87 -13.17
N LEU A 322 -0.94 -6.61 -12.55
CA LEU A 322 -0.15 -7.60 -13.27
C LEU A 322 -1.08 -8.66 -13.90
N CYS A 323 -2.07 -9.14 -13.13
CA CYS A 323 -2.99 -10.15 -13.68
C CYS A 323 -3.85 -9.58 -14.80
N ALA A 324 -4.33 -8.34 -14.65
CA ALA A 324 -5.15 -7.67 -15.65
C ALA A 324 -4.36 -7.39 -16.94
N ASP A 325 -3.13 -6.89 -16.83
CA ASP A 325 -2.31 -6.51 -17.98
C ASP A 325 -1.67 -7.73 -18.65
N CYS A 326 -1.30 -8.78 -17.91
CA CYS A 326 -0.72 -10.01 -18.48
C CYS A 326 -1.78 -11.10 -18.74
N ASN A 327 -3.07 -10.81 -18.54
CA ASN A 327 -4.20 -11.73 -18.72
C ASN A 327 -3.99 -13.09 -18.01
N ILE A 328 -3.61 -13.03 -16.74
CA ILE A 328 -3.37 -14.19 -15.88
C ILE A 328 -4.70 -14.63 -15.27
N LYS A 329 -5.24 -15.75 -15.74
CA LYS A 329 -6.53 -16.30 -15.26
C LYS A 329 -6.39 -17.42 -14.22
N LYS A 330 -5.22 -18.09 -14.17
CA LYS A 330 -4.95 -19.26 -13.31
C LYS A 330 -3.47 -19.29 -12.92
N LEU A 331 -3.18 -19.56 -11.65
CA LEU A 331 -1.81 -19.75 -11.14
C LEU A 331 -1.04 -20.85 -11.88
N PHE A 332 -1.67 -22.01 -12.04
CA PHE A 332 -1.05 -23.15 -12.71
C PHE A 332 -1.62 -23.29 -14.13
N PRO A 333 -0.81 -23.11 -15.18
CA PRO A 333 -1.24 -23.44 -16.54
C PRO A 333 -1.53 -24.95 -16.64
N LYS A 334 -2.56 -25.34 -17.40
CA LYS A 334 -2.78 -26.76 -17.71
C LYS A 334 -1.53 -27.27 -18.45
N LYS A 335 -0.98 -28.43 -18.02
CA LYS A 335 0.07 -29.13 -18.77
C LYS A 335 -0.41 -29.29 -20.22
N GLY A 336 0.33 -28.73 -21.18
CA GLY A 336 0.03 -28.80 -22.62
C GLY A 336 -0.28 -27.47 -23.32
N ALA A 337 -0.37 -26.34 -22.62
CA ALA A 337 -0.64 -25.02 -23.23
C ALA A 337 0.62 -24.18 -23.50
N VAL A 338 1.80 -24.80 -23.48
CA VAL A 338 3.05 -24.18 -23.94
C VAL A 338 3.54 -25.03 -25.11
N ALA A 339 3.07 -24.66 -26.29
CA ALA A 339 3.66 -25.00 -27.57
C ALA A 339 3.63 -23.70 -28.39
#